data_AF-A0A7Y8I312-F1
#
_entry.id   AF-A0A7Y8I312-F1
#
_cell.length_a   1.000
_cell.length_b   1.000
_cell.length_c   1.000
_cell.angle_alpha   90.00
_cell.angle_beta   90.00
_cell.angle_gamma   90.00
#
_symmetry.space_group_name_H-M   'P 1'
#
loop_
_entity.id
_entity.type
_entity.pdbx_description
1 polymer ?
#
loop_
_entity_poly.entity_id
_entity_poly.type
_entity_poly.pdbx_seq_one_letter_code
_entity_poly.pdbx_strand_id
1 'polypeptide(L)'
;VNHGFAAERFLRDLDLSSVVEIHIAGGDELAGFYTDSHAGAVAEPVWPLLRDVLAAAPSIRAVTFEFHESYFPRLGAGGVTAQLERARACWEAHARV
;
A
#
# COMPACT_ATOMS: atom_id res chain seq x y z
N VAL A 1 10.44 -6.27 11.49
CA VAL A 1 9.87 -5.82 10.19
C VAL A 1 11.00 -5.39 9.26
N ASN A 2 10.92 -5.72 7.97
CA ASN A 2 11.90 -5.36 6.91
C ASN A 2 13.38 -5.69 7.19
N HIS A 3 13.69 -6.70 8.03
CA HIS A 3 15.06 -7.08 8.41
C HIS A 3 15.95 -5.93 8.93
N GLY A 4 15.35 -4.86 9.46
CA GLY A 4 16.07 -3.67 9.93
C GLY A 4 16.42 -2.66 8.83
N PHE A 5 15.99 -2.87 7.59
CA PHE A 5 16.14 -1.91 6.50
C PHE A 5 15.04 -0.85 6.52
N ALA A 6 15.39 0.37 6.12
CA ALA A 6 14.45 1.47 5.91
C ALA A 6 13.75 1.32 4.55
N ALA A 7 12.43 1.14 4.55
CA ALA A 7 11.64 0.97 3.34
C ALA A 7 11.71 2.22 2.44
N GLU A 8 11.73 3.41 3.04
CA GLU A 8 11.85 4.69 2.36
C GLU A 8 13.15 4.78 1.56
N ARG A 9 14.25 4.24 2.11
CA ARG A 9 15.54 4.19 1.40
C ARG A 9 15.47 3.27 0.21
N PHE A 10 14.91 2.07 0.40
CA PHE A 10 14.74 1.12 -0.69
C PHE A 10 13.92 1.72 -1.84
N LEU A 11 12.78 2.35 -1.54
CA LEU A 11 11.89 2.95 -2.53
C LEU A 11 12.55 4.11 -3.29
N ARG A 12 13.37 4.93 -2.62
CA ARG A 12 14.12 6.02 -3.28
C ARG A 12 15.20 5.54 -4.25
N ASP A 13 15.70 4.32 -4.07
CA ASP A 13 16.73 3.74 -4.92
C ASP A 13 16.14 3.11 -6.21
N LEU A 14 14.81 3.01 -6.33
CA LEU A 14 14.11 2.47 -7.51
C LEU A 14 13.87 3.55 -8.58
N ASP A 15 14.01 3.17 -9.86
CA ASP A 15 13.49 3.95 -10.97
C ASP A 15 11.98 3.68 -11.15
N LEU A 16 11.17 4.69 -10.83
CA LEU A 16 9.71 4.61 -10.90
C LEU A 16 9.13 5.23 -12.18
N SER A 17 9.97 5.66 -13.13
CA SER A 17 9.55 6.39 -14.33
C SER A 17 8.54 5.64 -15.20
N SER A 18 8.62 4.31 -15.22
CA SER A 18 7.72 3.44 -15.99
C SER A 18 6.64 2.75 -15.15
N VAL A 19 6.52 3.06 -13.86
CA VAL A 19 5.50 2.45 -13.00
C VAL A 19 4.14 3.05 -13.31
N VAL A 20 3.19 2.19 -13.69
CA VAL A 20 1.82 2.58 -14.09
C VAL A 20 0.76 2.21 -13.05
N GLU A 21 1.06 1.28 -12.15
CA GLU A 21 0.16 0.83 -11.11
C GLU A 21 0.94 0.45 -9.84
N ILE A 22 0.36 0.74 -8.68
CA ILE A 22 0.89 0.37 -7.36
C ILE A 22 -0.16 -0.44 -6.61
N HIS A 23 0.24 -1.54 -6.00
CA HIS A 23 -0.64 -2.34 -5.14
C HIS A 23 -0.27 -2.09 -3.68
N ILE A 24 -1.29 -1.98 -2.83
CA ILE A 24 -1.14 -1.92 -1.38
C ILE A 24 -1.98 -3.03 -0.76
N ALA A 25 -1.41 -3.70 0.24
CA ALA A 25 -2.05 -4.82 0.90
C ALA A 25 -1.82 -4.77 2.43
N GLY A 26 -2.70 -5.47 3.13
CA GLY A 26 -2.47 -5.84 4.53
C GLY A 26 -1.58 -7.08 4.64
N GLY A 27 -1.14 -7.39 5.85
CA GLY A 27 -0.36 -8.59 6.15
C GLY A 27 -0.53 -8.96 7.61
N ASP A 28 0.06 -10.08 8.00
CA ASP A 28 -0.01 -10.57 9.37
C ASP A 28 1.29 -11.23 9.82
N GLU A 29 1.42 -11.40 11.14
CA GLU A 29 2.54 -12.12 11.73
C GLU A 29 2.24 -13.61 11.80
N LEU A 30 3.12 -14.41 11.19
CA LEU A 30 3.11 -15.85 11.26
C LEU A 30 4.48 -16.36 11.72
N ALA A 31 4.51 -17.04 12.87
CA ALA A 31 5.72 -17.65 13.44
C ALA A 31 6.92 -16.67 13.56
N GLY A 32 6.66 -15.41 13.92
CA GLY A 32 7.69 -14.38 14.09
C GLY A 32 8.12 -13.69 12.79
N PHE A 33 7.47 -14.00 11.66
CA PHE A 33 7.67 -13.33 10.38
C PHE A 33 6.44 -12.52 10.02
N TYR A 34 6.64 -11.30 9.53
CA TYR A 34 5.57 -10.54 8.91
C TYR A 34 5.42 -11.04 7.47
N THR A 35 4.23 -11.49 7.11
CA THR A 35 3.94 -12.08 5.80
C THR A 35 3.09 -11.14 4.96
N ASP A 36 3.31 -11.17 3.64
CA ASP A 36 2.45 -10.51 2.67
C ASP A 36 1.21 -11.38 2.37
N SER A 37 0.42 -11.67 3.41
CA SER A 37 -0.73 -12.57 3.34
C SER A 37 -2.00 -11.91 2.81
N HIS A 38 -1.92 -10.62 2.46
CA HIS A 38 -3.04 -9.81 1.99
C HIS A 38 -4.18 -9.80 3.01
N ALA A 39 -3.78 -9.79 4.28
CA ALA A 39 -4.64 -9.94 5.44
C ALA A 39 -5.15 -8.58 5.93
N GLY A 40 -6.46 -8.38 5.84
CA GLY A 40 -7.13 -7.24 6.48
C GLY A 40 -6.72 -5.89 5.91
N ALA A 41 -6.59 -4.90 6.80
CA ALA A 41 -6.29 -3.52 6.44
C ALA A 41 -4.79 -3.33 6.15
N VAL A 42 -4.48 -2.36 5.29
CA VAL A 42 -3.11 -1.95 4.98
C VAL A 42 -2.44 -1.41 6.24
N ALA A 43 -1.21 -1.85 6.51
CA ALA A 43 -0.47 -1.44 7.69
C ALA A 43 -0.23 0.08 7.70
N GLU A 44 -0.38 0.71 8.87
CA GLU A 44 -0.24 2.17 9.03
C GLU A 44 1.02 2.78 8.40
N PRO A 45 2.22 2.17 8.51
CA PRO A 45 3.44 2.70 7.92
C PRO A 45 3.45 2.72 6.39
N VAL A 46 2.57 1.98 5.70
CA VAL A 46 2.52 1.95 4.22
C VAL A 46 1.93 3.24 3.65
N TRP A 47 1.05 3.93 4.37
CA TRP A 47 0.37 5.12 3.83
C TRP A 47 1.30 6.30 3.54
N PRO A 48 2.27 6.65 4.41
CA PRO A 48 3.31 7.61 4.04
C PRO A 48 4.14 7.14 2.83
N LEU A 49 4.53 5.86 2.78
CA LEU A 49 5.31 5.31 1.66
C LEU A 49 4.56 5.43 0.33
N LEU A 50 3.26 5.15 0.33
CA LEU A 50 2.41 5.30 -0.87
C LEU A 50 2.46 6.75 -1.38
N ARG A 51 2.39 7.75 -0.51
CA ARG A 51 2.44 9.17 -0.93
C ARG A 51 3.79 9.51 -1.57
N ASP A 52 4.88 9.03 -0.99
CA ASP A 52 6.24 9.26 -1.52
C ASP A 52 6.41 8.61 -2.89
N VAL A 53 5.94 7.37 -3.05
CA VAL A 53 6.02 6.64 -4.33
C VAL A 53 5.13 7.27 -5.39
N LEU A 54 3.91 7.70 -5.04
CA LEU A 54 3.02 8.41 -5.97
C LEU A 54 3.70 9.68 -6.51
N ALA A 55 4.33 10.48 -5.64
CA ALA A 55 5.05 11.68 -6.04
C ALA A 55 6.25 11.41 -6.96
N ALA A 56 6.87 10.23 -6.84
CA ALA A 56 8.05 9.84 -7.60
C ALA A 56 7.74 9.06 -8.90
N ALA A 57 6.50 8.64 -9.13
CA ALA A 57 6.08 7.83 -10.28
C ALA A 57 5.29 8.66 -11.31
N PRO A 58 5.94 9.32 -12.29
CA PRO A 58 5.28 10.25 -13.21
C PRO A 58 4.27 9.59 -14.17
N SER A 59 4.38 8.27 -14.37
CA SER A 59 3.50 7.51 -15.26
C SER A 59 2.35 6.82 -14.52
N ILE A 60 2.21 7.02 -13.21
CA ILE A 60 1.23 6.30 -12.39
C ILE A 60 -0.21 6.58 -12.83
N ARG A 61 -1.01 5.52 -12.93
CA ARG A 61 -2.42 5.59 -13.36
C ARG A 61 -3.39 5.01 -12.34
N ALA A 62 -2.93 4.13 -11.45
CA ALA A 62 -3.80 3.44 -10.52
C ALA A 62 -3.10 3.08 -9.21
N VAL A 63 -3.91 3.03 -8.15
CA VAL A 63 -3.58 2.37 -6.87
C VAL A 63 -4.63 1.32 -6.61
N THR A 64 -4.20 0.08 -6.41
CA THR A 64 -5.08 -1.06 -6.13
C THR A 64 -4.91 -1.49 -4.69
N PHE A 65 -6.02 -1.56 -3.94
CA PHE A 65 -6.04 -2.23 -2.65
C PHE A 65 -6.28 -3.72 -2.88
N GLU A 66 -5.28 -4.54 -2.53
CA GLU A 66 -5.31 -5.98 -2.68
C GLU A 66 -5.56 -6.64 -1.33
N PHE A 67 -6.51 -7.58 -1.29
CA PHE A 67 -6.77 -8.39 -0.11
C PHE A 67 -7.26 -9.78 -0.52
N HIS A 68 -6.93 -10.79 0.27
CA HIS A 68 -7.40 -12.16 0.02
C HIS A 68 -8.83 -12.35 0.55
N GLU A 69 -9.71 -12.95 -0.25
CA GLU A 69 -11.16 -13.05 0.03
C GLU A 69 -11.49 -13.74 1.36
N SER A 70 -10.63 -14.64 1.83
CA SER A 70 -10.79 -15.31 3.12
C SER A 70 -10.78 -14.33 4.31
N TYR A 71 -10.24 -13.13 4.13
CA TYR A 71 -10.25 -12.06 5.13
C TYR A 71 -11.49 -11.15 5.03
N PHE A 72 -12.33 -11.31 4.01
CA PHE A 72 -13.56 -10.52 3.87
C PHE A 72 -14.49 -10.61 5.08
N PRO A 73 -14.71 -11.77 5.74
CA PRO A 73 -15.54 -11.84 6.95
C PRO A 73 -15.02 -10.98 8.11
N ARG A 74 -13.70 -10.73 8.17
CA ARG A 74 -13.06 -9.89 9.19
C ARG A 74 -13.02 -8.42 8.78
N LEU A 75 -12.69 -8.15 7.53
CA LEU A 75 -12.54 -6.80 6.99
C LEU A 75 -13.92 -6.15 6.76
N GLY A 76 -14.86 -6.92 6.23
CA GLY A 76 -16.19 -6.49 5.85
C GLY A 76 -16.19 -5.45 4.73
N ALA A 77 -17.37 -5.16 4.18
CA ALA A 77 -17.54 -4.12 3.17
C ALA A 77 -17.07 -2.74 3.68
N GLY A 78 -17.36 -2.42 4.95
CA GLY A 78 -16.92 -1.16 5.56
C GLY A 78 -15.40 -1.02 5.66
N GLY A 79 -14.68 -2.11 5.98
CA GLY A 79 -13.22 -2.09 6.01
C GLY A 79 -12.63 -1.93 4.61
N VAL A 80 -13.19 -2.62 3.61
CA VAL A 80 -12.79 -2.44 2.19
C VAL A 80 -12.99 -0.99 1.76
N THR A 81 -14.17 -0.42 2.01
CA THR A 81 -14.46 0.99 1.70
C THR A 81 -13.45 1.93 2.37
N ALA A 82 -13.13 1.71 3.65
CA ALA A 82 -12.18 2.55 4.37
C ALA A 82 -10.76 2.49 3.76
N GLN A 83 -10.31 1.33 3.27
CA GLN A 83 -9.01 1.23 2.59
C GLN A 83 -9.03 1.99 1.25
N LEU A 84 -10.10 1.84 0.47
CA LEU A 84 -10.27 2.54 -0.81
C LEU A 84 -10.35 4.06 -0.63
N GLU A 85 -11.09 4.54 0.38
CA GLU A 85 -11.17 5.96 0.70
C GLU A 85 -9.81 6.55 1.07
N ARG A 86 -9.01 5.78 1.83
CA ARG A 86 -7.68 6.23 2.24
C ARG A 86 -6.67 6.21 1.08
N ALA A 87 -6.73 5.21 0.21
CA ALA A 87 -5.97 5.18 -1.03
C ALA A 87 -6.34 6.35 -1.94
N ARG A 88 -7.65 6.62 -2.09
CA ARG A 88 -8.17 7.77 -2.84
C ARG A 88 -7.68 9.10 -2.26
N ALA A 89 -7.64 9.26 -0.95
CA ALA A 89 -7.12 10.48 -0.33
C ALA A 89 -5.63 10.71 -0.66
N CYS A 90 -4.83 9.64 -0.72
CA CYS A 90 -3.42 9.74 -1.15
C CYS A 90 -3.32 10.09 -2.65
N TRP A 91 -4.15 9.47 -3.49
CA TRP A 91 -4.23 9.76 -4.93
C TRP A 91 -4.61 11.22 -5.21
N GLU A 92 -5.67 11.72 -4.59
CA GLU A 92 -6.15 13.09 -4.78
C GLU A 92 -5.15 14.14 -4.27
N ALA A 93 -4.42 13.84 -3.20
CA ALA A 93 -3.34 14.71 -2.71
C ALA A 93 -2.19 14.81 -3.72
N HIS A 94 -1.85 13.70 -4.38
CA HIS A 94 -0.83 13.66 -5.44
C HIS A 94 -1.29 14.39 -6.72
N ALA A 95 -2.52 14.15 -7.19
CA ALA A 95 -3.03 14.73 -8.44
C ALA A 95 -3.25 16.25 -8.40
N ARG A 96 -3.15 16.89 -7.23
CA ARG A 96 -3.22 18.35 -7.06
C ARG A 96 -1.86 19.04 -7.19
N VAL A 97 -0.78 18.28 -7.35
CA VAL A 97 0.60 18.78 -7.48
C VAL A 97 0.97 18.93 -8.95
#